data_AF-A0AAV2DF15-F1
#
_entry.id   AF-A0AAV2DF15-F1
#
_cell.length_a   1.000
_cell.length_b   1.000
_cell.length_c   1.000
_cell.angle_alpha   90.00
_cell.angle_beta   90.00
_cell.angle_gamma   90.00
#
_symmetry.space_group_name_H-M   'P 1'
#
loop_
_entity.id
_entity.type
_entity.pdbx_description
1 polymer ?
#
loop_
_entity_poly.entity_id
_entity_poly.type
_entity_poly.pdbx_seq_one_letter_code
_entity_poly.pdbx_strand_id
1 'polypeptide(L)'
;MTMVDGIVTKDKLLKWGKVVNGLCVLCNAEMEPRDHMFFRCVYARRMLADLHFGSLCRDSWVAIVAPGIHSCRRPIADRVDGLIWCIYCAGLWKERSRCVHGTSVRIAEELVRETILDLNFVSRNNECLEEGLRVVGLDQV
;
A
#
# COMPACT_ATOMS: atom_id res chain seq x y z
N MET A 1 16.43 7.84 3.19
CA MET A 1 15.36 8.58 2.51
C MET A 1 14.04 7.90 2.82
N THR A 2 13.27 8.44 3.76
CA THR A 2 11.94 7.90 4.07
C THR A 2 11.01 8.16 2.88
N MET A 3 10.13 7.20 2.54
CA MET A 3 9.11 7.32 1.49
C MET A 3 8.19 8.55 1.62
N VAL A 4 8.31 9.33 2.70
CA VAL A 4 7.40 10.41 3.11
C VAL A 4 7.41 11.61 2.15
N ASP A 5 8.56 12.04 1.64
CA ASP A 5 8.64 13.21 0.74
C ASP A 5 8.92 12.86 -0.73
N GLY A 6 9.30 11.61 -1.00
CA GLY A 6 9.73 11.15 -2.32
C GLY A 6 8.61 10.67 -3.25
N ILE A 7 7.39 10.44 -2.76
CA ILE A 7 6.30 9.92 -3.60
C ILE A 7 5.82 11.01 -4.57
N VAL A 8 6.12 10.81 -5.86
CA VAL A 8 5.74 11.70 -6.95
C VAL A 8 4.38 11.27 -7.52
N THR A 9 3.31 11.77 -6.92
CA THR A 9 1.94 11.59 -7.45
C THR A 9 1.66 12.56 -8.60
N LYS A 10 0.62 12.29 -9.40
CA LYS A 10 0.23 13.24 -10.47
C LYS A 10 -0.22 14.59 -9.92
N ASP A 11 -0.86 14.63 -8.76
CA ASP A 11 -1.16 15.90 -8.06
C ASP A 11 0.12 16.72 -7.77
N LYS A 12 1.19 16.05 -7.34
CA LYS A 12 2.49 16.69 -7.10
C LYS A 12 3.13 17.19 -8.40
N LEU A 13 3.03 16.42 -9.49
CA LEU A 13 3.53 16.82 -10.81
C LEU A 13 2.80 18.06 -11.36
N LEU A 14 1.48 18.13 -11.20
CA LEU A 14 0.67 19.30 -11.57
C LEU A 14 1.08 20.54 -10.76
N LYS A 15 1.29 20.39 -9.44
CA LYS A 15 1.81 21.46 -8.57
C LYS A 15 3.20 21.94 -8.97
N TRP A 16 4.01 21.07 -9.60
CA TRP A 16 5.31 21.43 -10.17
C TRP A 16 5.22 22.01 -11.58
N GLY A 17 4.02 22.28 -12.09
CA GLY A 17 3.79 22.87 -13.42
C GLY A 17 4.01 21.90 -14.59
N LYS A 18 4.06 20.58 -14.32
CA LYS A 18 4.13 19.59 -15.40
C LYS A 18 2.76 19.41 -16.05
N VAL A 19 2.74 19.41 -17.38
CA VAL A 19 1.52 19.12 -18.16
C VAL A 19 1.32 17.61 -18.21
N VAL A 20 0.53 17.08 -17.28
CA VAL A 20 0.18 15.65 -17.19
C VAL A 20 -1.32 15.49 -16.98
N ASN A 21 -1.88 14.36 -17.41
CA ASN A 21 -3.25 14.00 -17.02
C ASN A 21 -3.27 13.69 -15.52
N GLY A 22 -4.04 14.47 -14.74
CA GLY A 22 -4.15 14.37 -13.29
C GLY A 22 -4.91 13.16 -12.74
N LEU A 23 -5.64 12.44 -13.61
CA LEU A 23 -6.39 11.25 -13.22
C LEU A 23 -5.47 10.13 -12.73
N CYS A 24 -5.86 9.44 -11.67
CA CYS A 24 -5.16 8.28 -11.15
C CYS A 24 -5.03 7.21 -12.23
N VAL A 25 -3.82 6.74 -12.46
CA VAL A 25 -3.58 5.73 -13.51
C VAL A 25 -4.19 4.37 -13.18
N LEU A 26 -4.50 4.10 -11.91
CA LEU A 26 -5.06 2.82 -11.47
C LEU A 26 -6.57 2.72 -11.71
N CYS A 27 -7.33 3.74 -11.29
CA CYS A 27 -8.79 3.75 -11.44
C CYS A 27 -9.31 4.54 -12.63
N ASN A 28 -8.49 5.47 -13.16
CA ASN A 28 -8.86 6.41 -14.21
C ASN A 28 -10.18 7.19 -13.95
N ALA A 29 -10.55 7.39 -12.68
CA ALA A 29 -11.86 7.95 -12.29
C ALA A 29 -11.76 9.23 -11.44
N GLU A 30 -10.71 9.36 -10.62
CA GLU A 30 -10.48 10.51 -9.74
C GLU A 30 -9.06 11.04 -9.91
N MET A 31 -8.79 12.23 -9.39
CA MET A 31 -7.43 12.77 -9.30
C MET A 31 -6.53 11.86 -8.47
N GLU A 32 -5.21 11.96 -8.64
CA GLU A 32 -4.22 11.16 -7.90
C GLU A 32 -3.48 11.95 -6.80
N PRO A 33 -4.14 12.39 -5.70
CA PRO A 33 -3.43 12.70 -4.48
C PRO A 33 -2.95 11.41 -3.79
N ARG A 34 -1.98 11.55 -2.89
CA ARG A 34 -1.36 10.43 -2.15
C ARG A 34 -2.39 9.55 -1.44
N ASP A 35 -3.32 10.16 -0.70
CA ASP A 35 -4.31 9.41 0.06
C ASP A 35 -5.32 8.69 -0.85
N HIS A 36 -5.63 9.26 -2.02
CA HIS A 36 -6.44 8.54 -3.00
C HIS A 36 -5.72 7.28 -3.44
N MET A 37 -4.45 7.40 -3.86
CA MET A 37 -3.68 6.28 -4.42
C MET A 37 -3.60 5.06 -3.50
N PHE A 38 -3.54 5.27 -2.18
CA PHE A 38 -3.39 4.16 -1.22
C PHE A 38 -4.67 3.77 -0.48
N PHE A 39 -5.65 4.67 -0.31
CA PHE A 39 -6.79 4.41 0.59
C PHE A 39 -8.17 4.61 -0.07
N ARG A 40 -8.30 5.59 -0.97
CA ARG A 40 -9.62 5.95 -1.53
C ARG A 40 -9.87 5.38 -2.93
N CYS A 41 -8.80 5.11 -3.67
CA CYS A 41 -8.84 4.54 -5.01
C CYS A 41 -9.65 3.26 -5.01
N VAL A 42 -10.66 3.17 -5.87
CA VAL A 42 -11.49 1.96 -6.00
C VAL A 42 -10.66 0.71 -6.29
N TYR A 43 -9.57 0.85 -7.05
CA TYR A 43 -8.62 -0.23 -7.30
C TYR A 43 -7.90 -0.66 -6.02
N ALA A 44 -7.35 0.31 -5.27
CA ALA A 44 -6.66 0.07 -4.01
C ALA A 44 -7.59 -0.56 -2.94
N ARG A 45 -8.85 -0.10 -2.86
CA ARG A 45 -9.87 -0.63 -1.95
C ARG A 45 -10.27 -2.06 -2.30
N ARG A 46 -10.37 -2.39 -3.60
CA ARG A 46 -10.64 -3.76 -4.03
C ARG A 46 -9.51 -4.70 -3.64
N MET A 47 -8.27 -4.30 -3.91
CA MET A 47 -7.08 -5.05 -3.48
C MET A 47 -7.06 -5.24 -1.95
N LEU A 48 -7.39 -4.21 -1.17
CA LEU A 48 -7.44 -4.30 0.30
C LEU A 48 -8.51 -5.28 0.79
N ALA A 49 -9.68 -5.28 0.15
CA ALA A 49 -10.76 -6.22 0.44
C ALA A 49 -10.36 -7.66 0.12
N ASP A 50 -9.75 -7.88 -1.04
CA ASP A 50 -9.30 -9.21 -1.50
C ASP A 50 -8.15 -9.77 -0.65
N LEU A 51 -7.32 -8.90 -0.06
CA LEU A 51 -6.28 -9.27 0.91
C LEU A 51 -6.83 -9.61 2.30
N HIS A 52 -8.15 -9.46 2.52
CA HIS A 52 -8.82 -9.71 3.81
C HIS A 52 -8.25 -8.88 4.98
N PHE A 53 -7.59 -7.75 4.70
CA PHE A 53 -7.06 -6.84 5.72
C PHE A 53 -8.14 -5.97 6.38
N GLY A 54 -9.41 -6.39 6.36
CA GLY A 54 -10.55 -5.58 6.79
C GLY A 54 -10.46 -5.05 8.22
N SER A 55 -9.73 -5.73 9.11
CA SER A 55 -9.46 -5.31 10.49
C SER A 55 -8.33 -4.28 10.62
N LEU A 56 -7.49 -4.13 9.58
CA LEU A 56 -6.29 -3.27 9.56
C LEU A 56 -6.55 -1.93 8.87
N CYS A 57 -7.81 -1.60 8.56
CA CYS A 57 -8.18 -0.48 7.70
C CYS A 57 -7.66 0.87 8.24
N ARG A 58 -6.72 1.46 7.52
CA ARG A 58 -6.28 2.85 7.69
C ARG A 58 -6.91 3.68 6.59
N ASP A 59 -7.35 4.88 6.93
CA ASP A 59 -8.07 5.79 6.04
C ASP A 59 -7.20 6.95 5.52
N SER A 60 -5.96 7.05 6.02
CA SER A 60 -5.06 8.16 5.72
C SER A 60 -3.59 7.79 5.88
N TRP A 61 -2.74 8.51 5.14
CA TRP A 61 -1.28 8.36 5.24
C TRP A 61 -0.76 8.74 6.63
N VAL A 62 -1.39 9.74 7.27
CA VAL A 62 -1.07 10.15 8.64
C VAL A 62 -1.29 8.99 9.61
N ALA A 63 -2.37 8.21 9.43
CA ALA A 63 -2.59 7.02 10.23
C ALA A 63 -1.44 6.01 10.08
N ILE A 64 -0.86 5.80 8.90
CA ILE A 64 0.30 4.91 8.70
C ILE A 64 1.58 5.44 9.40
N VAL A 65 1.84 6.74 9.30
CA VAL A 65 3.15 7.32 9.70
C VAL A 65 3.18 7.77 11.17
N ALA A 66 2.09 8.30 11.72
CA ALA A 66 2.00 8.76 13.10
C ALA A 66 2.42 7.70 14.14
N PRO A 67 2.11 6.40 13.95
CA PRO A 67 2.57 5.36 14.86
C PRO A 67 4.11 5.20 14.87
N GLY A 68 4.79 5.40 13.73
CA GLY A 68 6.24 5.19 13.60
C GLY A 68 7.11 6.20 14.36
N ILE A 69 6.57 7.35 14.77
CA ILE A 69 7.38 8.48 15.28
C ILE A 69 7.57 8.44 16.81
N HIS A 70 6.74 7.70 17.56
CA HIS A 70 6.62 7.93 19.02
C HIS A 70 6.90 6.75 19.97
N SER A 71 7.24 5.54 19.52
CA SER A 71 7.53 4.46 20.48
C SER A 71 8.46 3.36 19.96
N CYS A 72 9.62 3.21 20.60
CA CYS A 72 10.55 2.09 20.40
C CYS A 72 10.05 0.76 20.99
N ARG A 73 8.85 0.71 21.61
CA ARG A 73 8.28 -0.48 22.26
C ARG A 73 6.86 -0.77 21.76
N ARG A 74 6.71 -0.92 20.46
CA ARG A 74 5.41 -1.31 19.90
C ARG A 74 5.11 -2.79 20.17
N PRO A 75 3.85 -3.17 20.47
CA PRO A 75 3.42 -4.55 20.44
C PRO A 75 3.78 -5.22 19.11
N ILE A 76 3.96 -6.54 19.11
CA ILE A 76 4.28 -7.29 17.89
C ILE A 76 3.22 -7.10 16.80
N ALA A 77 1.95 -7.04 17.18
CA ALA A 77 0.82 -6.78 16.28
C ALA A 77 0.96 -5.46 15.51
N ASP A 78 1.34 -4.37 16.17
CA ASP A 78 1.56 -3.07 15.52
C ASP A 78 2.72 -3.10 14.51
N ARG A 79 3.78 -3.85 14.81
CA ARG A 79 4.93 -3.99 13.90
C ARG A 79 4.55 -4.79 12.67
N VAL A 80 3.78 -5.87 12.87
CA VAL A 80 3.25 -6.70 11.79
C VAL A 80 2.29 -5.93 10.91
N ASP A 81 1.34 -5.21 11.49
CA ASP A 81 0.45 -4.33 10.75
C ASP A 81 1.23 -3.30 9.92
N GLY A 82 2.26 -2.67 10.50
CA GLY A 82 3.14 -1.77 9.77
C GLY A 82 3.84 -2.42 8.57
N LEU A 83 4.33 -3.66 8.71
CA LEU A 83 4.95 -4.43 7.62
C LEU A 83 3.95 -4.78 6.53
N ILE A 84 2.75 -5.24 6.90
CA ILE A 84 1.66 -5.55 5.97
C ILE A 84 1.31 -4.31 5.13
N TRP A 85 1.14 -3.15 5.78
CA TRP A 85 0.89 -1.88 5.11
C TRP A 85 2.03 -1.45 4.19
N CYS A 86 3.29 -1.69 4.59
CA CYS A 86 4.44 -1.38 3.75
C CYS A 86 4.45 -2.22 2.47
N ILE A 87 4.17 -3.52 2.56
CA ILE A 87 4.13 -4.44 1.41
C ILE A 87 2.97 -4.07 0.48
N TYR A 88 1.78 -3.82 1.04
CA TYR A 88 0.62 -3.31 0.30
C TYR A 88 0.93 -2.01 -0.48
N CYS A 89 1.48 -1.00 0.21
CA CYS A 89 1.80 0.28 -0.40
C CYS A 89 2.89 0.13 -1.48
N ALA A 90 3.87 -0.73 -1.26
CA ALA A 90 4.92 -1.02 -2.23
C ALA A 90 4.35 -1.66 -3.51
N GLY A 91 3.45 -2.63 -3.37
CA GLY A 91 2.75 -3.27 -4.49
C GLY A 91 1.96 -2.26 -5.34
N LEU A 92 1.14 -1.43 -4.70
CA LEU A 92 0.40 -0.37 -5.40
C LEU A 92 1.32 0.65 -6.09
N TRP A 93 2.39 1.06 -5.41
CA TRP A 93 3.35 2.01 -5.99
C TRP A 93 4.06 1.43 -7.21
N LYS A 94 4.45 0.16 -7.14
CA LYS A 94 5.07 -0.57 -8.25
C LYS A 94 4.09 -0.67 -9.44
N GLU A 95 2.84 -1.06 -9.19
CA GLU A 95 1.81 -1.14 -10.24
C GLU A 95 1.56 0.22 -10.89
N ARG A 96 1.33 1.24 -10.07
CA ARG A 96 1.16 2.63 -10.53
C ARG A 96 2.33 3.07 -11.40
N SER A 97 3.55 2.78 -10.99
CA SER A 97 4.76 3.18 -11.72
C SER A 97 4.85 2.48 -13.08
N ARG A 98 4.51 1.18 -13.15
CA ARG A 98 4.39 0.46 -14.42
C ARG A 98 3.38 1.15 -15.35
N CYS A 99 2.23 1.56 -14.83
CA CYS A 99 1.19 2.20 -15.64
C CYS A 99 1.60 3.58 -16.16
N VAL A 100 2.31 4.36 -15.33
CA VAL A 100 2.90 5.64 -15.76
C VAL A 100 3.90 5.46 -16.89
N HIS A 101 4.63 4.35 -16.92
CA HIS A 101 5.58 4.03 -17.99
C HIS A 101 4.95 3.35 -19.23
N GLY A 102 3.62 3.37 -19.33
CA GLY A 102 2.90 2.97 -20.56
C GLY A 102 2.38 1.54 -20.56
N THR A 103 2.42 0.82 -19.44
CA THR A 103 1.73 -0.47 -19.33
C THR A 103 0.26 -0.29 -18.91
N SER A 104 -0.59 -1.25 -19.25
CA SER A 104 -1.97 -1.28 -18.75
C SER A 104 -2.03 -1.74 -17.30
N VAL A 105 -3.00 -1.24 -16.54
CA VAL A 105 -3.32 -1.70 -15.19
C VAL A 105 -3.69 -3.18 -15.23
N ARG A 106 -3.06 -4.00 -14.38
CA ARG A 106 -3.46 -5.39 -14.16
C ARG A 106 -4.75 -5.47 -13.36
N ILE A 107 -5.52 -6.54 -13.53
CA ILE A 107 -6.66 -6.81 -12.63
C ILE A 107 -6.18 -6.94 -11.19
N ALA A 108 -6.99 -6.50 -10.23
CA ALA A 108 -6.61 -6.44 -8.82
C ALA A 108 -6.11 -7.79 -8.28
N GLU A 109 -6.75 -8.89 -8.72
CA GLU A 109 -6.40 -10.28 -8.34
C GLU A 109 -4.93 -10.64 -8.63
N GLU A 110 -4.37 -10.17 -9.75
CA GLU A 110 -2.95 -10.42 -10.06
C GLU A 110 -2.01 -9.72 -9.09
N LEU A 111 -2.35 -8.49 -8.69
CA LEU A 111 -1.57 -7.71 -7.74
C LEU A 111 -1.73 -8.23 -6.31
N VAL A 112 -2.93 -8.69 -5.95
CA VAL A 112 -3.22 -9.37 -4.67
C VAL A 112 -2.34 -10.60 -4.54
N ARG A 113 -2.31 -11.47 -5.57
CA ARG A 113 -1.46 -12.67 -5.58
C ARG A 113 0.03 -12.33 -5.44
N GLU A 114 0.54 -11.32 -6.14
CA GLU A 114 1.92 -10.87 -5.98
C GLU A 114 2.20 -10.37 -4.56
N THR A 115 1.28 -9.62 -3.98
CA THR A 115 1.40 -9.07 -2.62
C THR A 115 1.38 -10.18 -1.56
N ILE A 116 0.56 -11.21 -1.73
CA ILE A 116 0.54 -12.41 -0.87
C ILE A 116 1.88 -13.14 -0.94
N LEU A 117 2.46 -13.28 -2.13
CA LEU A 117 3.79 -13.89 -2.29
C LEU A 117 4.88 -13.09 -1.57
N ASP A 118 4.84 -11.76 -1.68
CA ASP A 118 5.78 -10.87 -0.98
C ASP A 118 5.61 -10.99 0.55
N LEU A 119 4.37 -11.04 1.05
CA LEU A 119 4.07 -11.26 2.46
C LEU A 119 4.63 -12.59 2.96
N ASN A 120 4.38 -13.66 2.21
CA ASN A 120 4.88 -15.00 2.53
C ASN A 120 6.41 -15.07 2.51
N PHE A 121 7.05 -14.39 1.56
CA PHE A 121 8.50 -14.29 1.49
C PHE A 121 9.08 -13.55 2.70
N VAL A 122 8.49 -12.43 3.10
CA VAL A 122 8.96 -11.66 4.27
C VAL A 122 8.68 -12.43 5.57
N SER A 123 7.53 -13.10 5.68
CA SER A 123 7.12 -13.89 6.86
C SER A 123 8.13 -14.99 7.17
N ARG A 124 8.55 -15.76 6.16
CA ARG A 124 9.57 -16.83 6.32
C ARG A 124 10.92 -16.34 6.84
N ASN A 125 11.22 -15.06 6.68
CA ASN A 125 12.47 -14.44 7.11
C ASN A 125 12.28 -13.54 8.34
N ASN A 126 11.09 -13.54 8.95
CA ASN A 126 10.74 -12.64 10.04
C ASN A 126 9.74 -13.32 11.00
N GLU A 127 10.26 -13.98 12.03
CA GLU A 127 9.47 -14.68 13.07
C GLU A 127 8.39 -13.76 13.69
N CYS A 128 8.67 -12.46 13.81
CA CYS A 128 7.68 -11.51 14.32
C CYS A 128 6.49 -11.35 13.38
N LEU A 129 6.73 -11.34 12.07
CA LEU A 129 5.69 -11.26 11.04
C LEU A 129 4.88 -12.55 11.00
N GLU A 130 5.54 -13.70 11.07
CA GLU A 130 4.88 -15.01 11.09
C GLU A 130 3.91 -15.12 12.27
N GLU A 131 4.37 -14.78 13.48
CA GLU A 131 3.52 -14.80 14.68
C GLU A 131 2.38 -13.78 14.59
N GLY A 132 2.65 -12.57 14.09
CA GLY A 132 1.60 -11.57 13.96
C GLY A 132 0.56 -11.93 12.90
N LEU A 133 0.93 -12.57 11.79
CA LEU A 133 -0.03 -13.07 10.79
C LEU A 133 -1.00 -14.08 11.40
N ARG A 134 -0.53 -14.97 12.29
CA ARG A 134 -1.39 -15.87 13.07
C ARG A 134 -2.33 -15.10 13.99
N VAL A 135 -1.82 -14.09 14.70
CA VAL A 135 -2.62 -13.25 15.62
C VAL A 135 -3.72 -12.49 14.88
N VAL A 136 -3.48 -12.06 13.64
CA VAL A 136 -4.48 -11.33 12.82
C VAL A 136 -5.30 -12.24 11.91
N GLY A 137 -5.11 -13.57 11.98
CA GLY A 137 -5.87 -14.56 11.21
C GLY A 137 -5.58 -14.56 9.71
N LEU A 138 -4.35 -14.19 9.32
CA LEU A 138 -3.86 -14.15 7.94
C LEU A 138 -2.78 -15.21 7.66
N ASP A 139 -2.65 -16.22 8.53
CA ASP A 139 -1.66 -17.30 8.42
C ASP A 139 -2.00 -18.35 7.36
N GLN A 140 -3.23 -18.36 6.84
CA GLN A 140 -3.70 -19.30 5.81
C GLN A 140 -3.81 -18.70 4.41
N VAL A 141 -3.28 -17.49 4.18
CA VAL A 141 -3.34 -16.76 2.90
C VAL A 141 -2.13 -17.05 2.00
#